data_AF-A0A6I1Z803-F1
#
_entry.id   AF-A0A6I1Z803-F1
#
_cell.length_a   1.000
_cell.length_b   1.000
_cell.length_c   1.000
_cell.angle_alpha   90.00
_cell.angle_beta   90.00
_cell.angle_gamma   90.00
#
_symmetry.space_group_name_H-M   'P 1'
#
loop_
_entity.id
_entity.type
_entity.pdbx_description
1 polymer ?
#
loop_
_entity_poly.entity_id
_entity_poly.type
_entity_poly.pdbx_seq_one_letter_code
_entity_poly.pdbx_strand_id
1 'polypeptide(L)'
;MTGYVMAATDADGKRLAERIVSTAPTLGEAADYGNSHRTNYVSVRHGHDDITLYGRDATGTWSVLVAHAPAPVVVEMRRRHDALSRSEPAWDDSPPVGFEYAPTPEDD
;
A
#
# COMPACT_ATOMS: atom_id res chain seq x y z
N MET A 1 14.31 -27.49 -6.00
CA MET A 1 13.13 -26.97 -6.72
C MET A 1 12.83 -25.60 -6.12
N THR A 2 13.28 -24.52 -6.77
CA THR A 2 13.07 -23.15 -6.28
C THR A 2 11.67 -22.70 -6.69
N GLY A 3 10.68 -22.95 -5.83
CA GLY A 3 9.33 -22.44 -6.02
C GLY A 3 9.24 -20.94 -5.72
N TYR A 4 8.19 -20.31 -6.20
CA TYR A 4 7.83 -18.94 -5.86
C TYR A 4 7.09 -18.94 -4.53
N VAL A 5 7.51 -18.08 -3.61
CA VAL A 5 6.83 -17.87 -2.34
C VAL A 5 5.86 -16.72 -2.51
N MET A 6 4.56 -17.01 -2.52
CA MET A 6 3.50 -16.02 -2.54
C MET A 6 2.98 -15.80 -1.12
N ALA A 7 3.11 -14.58 -0.61
CA ALA A 7 2.66 -14.20 0.72
C ALA A 7 1.60 -13.09 0.65
N ALA A 8 0.48 -13.29 1.32
CA ALA A 8 -0.54 -12.27 1.55
C ALA A 8 -0.13 -11.48 2.79
N THR A 9 -0.12 -10.16 2.68
CA THR A 9 0.46 -9.27 3.70
C THR A 9 -0.40 -8.06 3.97
N ASP A 10 -0.26 -7.46 5.14
CA ASP A 10 -0.84 -6.15 5.46
C ASP A 10 0.02 -4.97 4.96
N ALA A 11 -0.42 -3.74 5.25
CA ALA A 11 0.26 -2.51 4.91
C ALA A 11 1.67 -2.40 5.54
N ASP A 12 1.87 -3.03 6.70
CA ASP A 12 3.13 -2.97 7.46
C ASP A 12 4.17 -3.98 6.99
N GLY A 13 3.84 -4.88 6.07
CA GLY A 13 4.77 -5.95 5.68
C GLY A 13 4.50 -7.29 6.36
N LYS A 14 3.58 -7.34 7.32
CA LYS A 14 3.34 -8.55 8.11
C LYS A 14 2.67 -9.59 7.24
N ARG A 15 3.23 -10.80 7.24
CA ARG A 15 2.65 -11.95 6.54
C ARG A 15 1.46 -12.47 7.31
N LEU A 16 0.34 -12.60 6.61
CA LEU A 16 -0.92 -13.13 7.11
C LEU A 16 -1.13 -14.57 6.63
N ALA A 17 -0.69 -14.88 5.40
CA ALA A 17 -0.67 -16.22 4.84
C ALA A 17 0.46 -16.35 3.82
N GLU A 18 0.95 -17.58 3.60
CA GLU A 18 2.02 -17.89 2.65
C GLU A 18 1.74 -19.22 1.95
N ARG A 19 2.04 -19.30 0.65
CA ARG A 19 2.04 -20.54 -0.13
C ARG A 19 3.20 -20.58 -1.10
N ILE A 20 3.64 -21.80 -1.42
CA ILE A 20 4.66 -22.05 -2.44
C ILE A 20 3.95 -22.46 -3.73
N VAL A 21 4.31 -21.82 -4.84
CA VAL A 21 3.80 -22.14 -6.18
C VAL A 21 4.96 -22.47 -7.11
N SER A 22 4.72 -23.38 -8.05
CA SER A 22 5.78 -23.91 -8.92
C SER A 22 6.19 -22.96 -10.05
N THR A 23 5.33 -21.98 -10.38
CA THR A 23 5.50 -21.04 -11.49
C THR A 23 5.30 -19.60 -11.01
N ALA A 24 5.82 -18.64 -11.79
CA ALA A 24 5.58 -17.23 -11.51
C ALA A 24 4.07 -16.97 -11.55
N PRO A 25 3.45 -16.53 -10.45
CA PRO A 25 2.03 -16.26 -10.41
C PRO A 25 1.68 -15.03 -11.22
N THR A 26 0.53 -15.10 -11.89
CA THR A 26 -0.09 -14.00 -12.61
C THR A 26 -0.73 -12.99 -11.66
N LEU A 27 -1.07 -11.81 -12.19
CA LEU A 27 -1.84 -10.79 -11.46
C LEU A 27 -3.18 -11.34 -10.96
N GLY A 28 -3.87 -12.15 -11.78
CA GLY A 28 -5.13 -12.78 -11.40
C GLY A 28 -4.98 -13.71 -10.20
N GLU A 29 -3.96 -14.58 -10.22
CA GLU A 29 -3.69 -15.49 -9.10
C GLU A 29 -3.28 -14.77 -7.81
N ALA A 30 -2.56 -13.65 -7.93
CA ALA A 30 -2.24 -12.80 -6.79
C ALA A 30 -3.49 -12.11 -6.24
N ALA A 31 -4.36 -11.60 -7.11
CA ALA A 31 -5.63 -10.97 -6.73
C ALA A 31 -6.56 -11.96 -6.02
N ASP A 32 -6.74 -13.16 -6.56
CA ASP A 32 -7.57 -14.21 -5.96
C ASP A 32 -7.05 -14.63 -4.57
N TYR A 33 -5.72 -14.74 -4.44
CA TYR A 33 -5.09 -15.07 -3.17
C TYR A 33 -5.27 -13.95 -2.13
N GLY A 34 -5.05 -12.70 -2.52
CA GLY A 34 -5.29 -11.54 -1.65
C GLY A 34 -6.75 -11.43 -1.22
N ASN A 35 -7.68 -11.62 -2.15
CA ASN A 35 -9.12 -11.61 -1.88
C ASN A 35 -9.53 -12.73 -0.89
N SER A 36 -9.01 -13.94 -1.09
CA SER A 36 -9.27 -15.10 -0.21
C SER A 36 -8.80 -14.85 1.23
N HIS A 37 -7.72 -14.07 1.40
CA HIS A 37 -7.16 -13.72 2.71
C HIS A 37 -7.58 -12.34 3.23
N ARG A 38 -8.50 -11.64 2.53
CA ARG A 38 -8.96 -10.28 2.85
C ARG A 38 -7.80 -9.30 3.05
N THR A 39 -6.79 -9.37 2.18
CA THR A 39 -5.63 -8.48 2.21
C THR A 39 -5.61 -7.55 0.99
N ASN A 40 -4.89 -6.44 1.13
CA ASN A 40 -4.67 -5.49 0.02
C ASN A 40 -3.32 -5.66 -0.65
N TYR A 41 -2.44 -6.53 -0.11
CA TYR A 41 -1.10 -6.73 -0.65
C TYR A 41 -0.75 -8.20 -0.76
N VAL A 42 -0.08 -8.54 -1.85
CA VAL A 42 0.53 -9.86 -2.07
C VAL A 42 1.96 -9.65 -2.56
N SER A 43 2.93 -10.28 -1.89
CA SER A 43 4.33 -10.29 -2.30
C SER A 43 4.71 -11.65 -2.83
N VAL A 44 5.42 -11.69 -3.94
CA VAL A 44 5.90 -12.91 -4.58
C VAL A 44 7.41 -12.85 -4.66
N ARG A 45 8.08 -13.79 -4.01
CA ARG A 45 9.55 -13.93 -4.02
C ARG A 45 9.96 -15.15 -4.84
N HIS A 46 10.97 -14.99 -5.68
CA HIS A 46 11.63 -16.10 -6.35
C HIS A 46 13.11 -16.14 -5.93
N GLY A 47 13.55 -17.24 -5.33
CA GLY A 47 14.91 -17.32 -4.79
C GLY A 47 15.12 -16.36 -3.62
N HIS A 48 16.24 -15.63 -3.62
CA HIS A 48 16.72 -14.93 -2.43
C HIS A 48 16.45 -13.41 -2.41
N ASP A 49 16.43 -12.73 -3.56
CA ASP A 49 16.54 -11.26 -3.58
C ASP A 49 15.40 -10.51 -4.28
N ASP A 50 14.79 -11.09 -5.32
CA ASP A 50 13.79 -10.38 -6.12
C ASP A 50 12.35 -10.65 -5.65
N ILE A 51 11.63 -9.57 -5.40
CA ILE A 51 10.24 -9.60 -4.95
C ILE A 51 9.37 -8.77 -5.89
N THR A 52 8.24 -9.34 -6.30
CA THR A 52 7.15 -8.64 -6.99
C THR A 52 6.05 -8.34 -5.98
N LEU A 53 5.60 -7.09 -5.93
CA LEU A 53 4.53 -6.61 -5.07
C LEU A 53 3.29 -6.31 -5.90
N TYR A 54 2.18 -6.92 -5.50
CA TYR A 54 0.84 -6.64 -5.98
C TYR A 54 0.08 -5.86 -4.90
N GLY A 55 -0.70 -4.87 -5.33
CA GLY A 55 -1.49 -4.02 -4.45
C GLY A 55 -2.91 -3.86 -4.96
N ARG A 56 -3.85 -3.75 -4.03
CA ARG A 56 -5.25 -3.43 -4.26
C ARG A 56 -5.50 -1.97 -3.89
N ASP A 57 -5.92 -1.16 -4.86
CA ASP A 57 -6.26 0.25 -4.61
C ASP A 57 -7.63 0.41 -3.94
N ALA A 58 -7.99 1.66 -3.63
CA ALA A 58 -9.26 2.03 -2.99
C ALA A 58 -10.51 1.67 -3.82
N THR A 59 -10.39 1.56 -5.15
CA THR A 59 -11.48 1.10 -6.04
C THR A 59 -11.65 -0.42 -6.00
N GLY A 60 -10.71 -1.11 -5.34
CA GLY A 60 -10.66 -2.55 -5.26
C GLY A 60 -9.94 -3.21 -6.44
N THR A 61 -9.31 -2.43 -7.31
CA THR A 61 -8.56 -2.92 -8.47
C THR A 61 -7.18 -3.38 -8.05
N TRP A 62 -6.76 -4.54 -8.56
CA TRP A 62 -5.43 -5.08 -8.31
C TRP A 62 -4.46 -4.69 -9.42
N SER A 63 -3.26 -4.25 -9.04
CA SER A 63 -2.19 -3.87 -9.95
C SER A 63 -0.83 -4.35 -9.46
N VAL A 64 0.14 -4.43 -10.36
CA VAL A 64 1.56 -4.60 -9.99
C VAL A 64 2.10 -3.25 -9.54
N LEU A 65 2.57 -3.16 -8.29
CA LEU A 65 3.16 -1.94 -7.76
C LEU A 65 4.66 -1.86 -8.08
N VAL A 66 5.35 -2.99 -7.95
CA VAL A 66 6.75 -3.13 -8.34
C VAL A 66 7.04 -4.59 -8.68
N ALA A 67 7.90 -4.82 -9.67
CA ALA A 67 8.33 -6.16 -10.08
C ALA A 67 9.85 -6.30 -9.92
N HIS A 68 10.30 -7.47 -9.48
CA HIS A 68 11.72 -7.82 -9.36
C HIS A 68 12.56 -6.77 -8.62
N ALA A 69 12.08 -6.38 -7.43
CA ALA A 69 12.74 -5.37 -6.62
C ALA A 69 13.25 -5.96 -5.30
N PRO A 70 14.34 -5.40 -4.75
CA PRO A 70 14.83 -5.79 -3.45
C PRO A 70 13.85 -5.35 -2.36
N ALA A 71 13.90 -6.03 -1.21
CA ALA A 71 12.98 -5.81 -0.09
C ALA A 71 12.82 -4.33 0.35
N PRO A 72 13.86 -3.49 0.40
CA PRO A 72 13.71 -2.08 0.78
C PRO A 72 12.78 -1.30 -0.16
N VAL A 73 12.88 -1.53 -1.46
CA VAL A 73 12.04 -0.87 -2.48
C VAL A 73 10.58 -1.34 -2.36
N VAL A 74 10.37 -2.62 -2.08
CA VAL A 74 9.03 -3.18 -1.86
C VAL A 74 8.35 -2.56 -0.65
N VAL A 75 9.09 -2.36 0.44
CA VAL A 75 8.58 -1.71 1.65
C VAL A 75 8.20 -0.25 1.37
N GLU A 76 9.05 0.49 0.68
CA GLU A 76 8.79 1.88 0.30
C GLU A 76 7.54 1.99 -0.60
N MET A 77 7.48 1.18 -1.67
CA MET A 77 6.37 1.18 -2.61
C MET A 77 5.04 0.83 -1.93
N ARG A 78 5.06 -0.13 -1.00
CA ARG A 78 3.89 -0.48 -0.21
C ARG A 78 3.40 0.69 0.64
N ARG A 79 4.29 1.33 1.40
CA ARG A 79 3.92 2.48 2.24
C ARG A 79 3.35 3.63 1.42
N ARG A 80 3.99 3.93 0.28
CA ARG A 80 3.52 4.97 -0.64
C ARG A 80 2.13 4.64 -1.19
N HIS A 81 1.92 3.41 -1.64
CA HIS A 81 0.62 2.98 -2.15
C HIS A 81 -0.45 3.01 -1.05
N ASP A 82 -0.11 2.60 0.17
CA ASP A 82 -1.02 2.61 1.30
C ASP A 82 -1.45 4.04 1.66
N ALA A 83 -0.50 4.99 1.67
CA ALA A 83 -0.79 6.40 1.88
C ALA A 83 -1.68 6.99 0.78
N LEU A 84 -1.50 6.58 -0.48
CA LEU A 84 -2.34 7.02 -1.60
C LEU A 84 -3.74 6.36 -1.60
N SER A 85 -3.84 5.13 -1.10
CA SER A 85 -5.09 4.35 -1.08
C SER A 85 -5.95 4.63 0.14
N ARG A 86 -5.33 5.01 1.28
CA ARG A 86 -6.02 5.69 2.36
C ARG A 86 -6.19 7.13 1.91
N SER A 87 -7.26 7.45 1.20
CA SER A 87 -7.61 8.85 0.96
C SER A 87 -7.55 9.60 2.31
N GLU A 88 -6.53 10.43 2.53
CA GLU A 88 -6.71 11.50 3.49
C GLU A 88 -7.85 12.36 2.94
N PRO A 89 -8.82 12.78 3.76
CA PRO A 89 -9.70 13.84 3.32
C PRO A 89 -8.77 15.00 2.94
N ALA A 90 -8.97 15.58 1.77
CA ALA A 90 -8.41 16.88 1.45
C ALA A 90 -8.99 17.89 2.45
N TRP A 91 -8.42 18.01 3.64
CA TRP A 91 -8.52 19.25 4.38
C TRP A 91 -7.61 20.20 3.64
N ASP A 92 -8.26 20.90 2.71
CA ASP A 92 -8.00 22.29 2.35
C ASP A 92 -7.03 22.95 3.35
N ASP A 93 -5.79 23.15 2.93
CA ASP A 93 -4.83 24.06 3.56
C ASP A 93 -5.28 25.50 3.25
N SER A 94 -6.52 25.83 3.60
CA SER A 94 -7.02 27.19 3.61
C SER A 94 -6.55 27.81 4.94
N PRO A 95 -5.62 28.78 4.92
CA PRO A 95 -5.31 29.51 6.14
C PRO A 95 -6.58 30.22 6.62
N PRO A 96 -6.86 30.26 7.94
CA PRO A 96 -7.95 31.07 8.46
C PRO A 96 -7.62 32.55 8.27
N VAL A 97 -8.00 33.12 7.12
CA VAL A 97 -8.07 34.56 6.92
C VAL A 97 -9.30 35.09 7.65
N GLY A 98 -9.11 35.48 8.91
CA GLY A 98 -10.20 36.01 9.71
C GLY A 98 -9.87 36.28 11.17
N PHE A 99 -8.72 36.89 11.47
CA PHE A 99 -8.58 37.65 12.71
C PHE A 99 -8.56 39.13 12.36
N GLU A 100 -9.76 39.69 12.15
CA GLU A 100 -9.94 41.13 12.30
C GLU A 100 -9.88 41.43 13.80
N TYR A 101 -8.71 41.83 14.29
CA TYR A 101 -8.58 42.47 15.59
C TYR A 101 -9.29 43.82 15.50
N ALA A 102 -10.50 43.92 16.04
CA ALA A 102 -11.07 45.20 16.40
C ALA A 102 -10.37 45.71 17.67
N PRO A 103 -9.72 46.89 17.67
CA PRO A 103 -9.32 47.52 18.92
C PRO A 103 -10.56 48.00 19.66
N THR A 104 -10.76 47.54 20.89
CA THR A 104 -11.76 48.08 21.82
C THR A 104 -11.45 49.56 22.06
N PRO A 105 -12.43 50.48 21.91
CA PRO A 105 -12.19 51.89 22.23
C PRO A 105 -11.96 52.07 23.73
N GLU A 106 -11.00 52.94 24.05
CA GLU A 106 -10.75 53.47 25.38
C GLU A 106 -11.98 54.27 25.82
N ASP A 107 -12.53 53.96 27.00
CA ASP A 107 -13.47 54.83 27.70
C ASP A 107 -12.74 55.47 28.90
N ASP A 108 -12.85 56.80 28.96
CA ASP A 108 -12.27 57.79 29.88
C ASP A 108 -12.78 57.65 31.33
#